data_AF-A0A519LLN0-F1
#
_entry.id   AF-A0A519LLN0-F1
#
_cell.length_a   1.000
_cell.length_b   1.000
_cell.length_c   1.000
_cell.angle_alpha   90.00
_cell.angle_beta   90.00
_cell.angle_gamma   90.00
#
_symmetry.space_group_name_H-M   'P 1'
#
loop_
_entity.id
_entity.type
_entity.pdbx_description
1 polymer ?
#
loop_
_entity_poly.entity_id
_entity_poly.type
_entity_poly.pdbx_seq_one_letter_code
_entity_poly.pdbx_strand_id
1 'polypeptide(L)'
;MFFLFSASLSAQKVEFIKLNQNIKDKFSRTKSLTLIDNRADKNIGTANYKGDDVQVKFSNENVKNYVESWFAEDNKTKGSNDITVLIEEIKISEFKNTGITKAKIKVSSFINRNGKYYFINRYNNALDYNSKTTPNIPREIAYSISQIFSTLINDSYSHIAMSTPILDEQLNNYEVIVGNNLKFVNTKELIGGVYKDFRTFSMQKPEPEYHIDKNKKGKVVGVKNREDLSISGEELFGYVEEGKFYRLTPVGFLEMMKDDKGFYIVSSRLELFPPQNASGAMIGGMAGGLVGALIGAAIDSGKSAKRQNDAGLSNIYIDQLTGSYIFD
;
A
#
# COMPACT_ATOMS: atom_id res chain seq x y z
N MET A 1 6.43 -58.34 24.31
CA MET A 1 7.19 -57.57 23.31
C MET A 1 6.44 -56.26 23.08
N PHE A 2 6.89 -55.19 23.74
CA PHE A 2 6.22 -53.88 23.72
C PHE A 2 6.85 -53.06 22.58
N PHE A 3 6.12 -52.87 21.47
CA PHE A 3 6.52 -51.95 20.42
C PHE A 3 6.12 -50.52 20.84
N LEU A 4 7.07 -49.79 21.42
CA LEU A 4 6.95 -48.34 21.56
C LEU A 4 7.32 -47.72 20.21
N PHE A 5 6.31 -47.40 19.40
CA PHE A 5 6.47 -46.44 18.30
C PHE A 5 6.73 -45.07 18.93
N SER A 6 7.99 -44.67 19.01
CA SER A 6 8.37 -43.27 19.21
C SER A 6 7.98 -42.51 17.96
N ALA A 7 6.74 -42.00 17.94
CA ALA A 7 6.35 -40.96 16.99
C ALA A 7 7.16 -39.71 17.33
N SER A 8 8.27 -39.52 16.63
CA SER A 8 9.04 -38.28 16.62
C SER A 8 8.18 -37.20 15.98
N LEU A 9 7.29 -36.59 16.77
CA LEU A 9 6.61 -35.35 16.41
C LEU A 9 7.69 -34.26 16.34
N SER A 10 8.24 -34.01 15.16
CA SER A 10 9.05 -32.82 14.92
C SER A 10 8.13 -31.62 15.10
N ALA A 11 8.26 -30.92 16.21
CA ALA A 11 7.54 -29.68 16.45
C ALA A 11 8.02 -28.66 15.40
N GLN A 12 7.15 -28.36 14.42
CA GLN A 12 7.43 -27.31 13.44
C GLN A 12 7.66 -26.00 14.18
N LYS A 13 8.78 -25.31 13.90
CA LYS A 13 9.07 -24.02 14.50
C LYS A 13 8.00 -23.01 14.07
N VAL A 14 7.54 -22.20 15.01
CA VAL A 14 6.48 -21.22 14.78
C VAL A 14 6.98 -19.83 15.14
N GLU A 15 6.76 -18.87 14.24
CA GLU A 15 6.83 -17.44 14.52
C GLU A 15 5.42 -16.86 14.54
N PHE A 16 5.12 -16.07 15.58
CA PHE A 16 3.78 -15.54 15.80
C PHE A 16 3.67 -14.08 15.40
N ILE A 17 2.67 -13.76 14.59
CA ILE A 17 2.23 -12.39 14.35
C ILE A 17 1.56 -11.88 15.62
N LYS A 18 2.17 -10.86 16.23
CA LYS A 18 1.66 -10.19 17.43
C LYS A 18 1.07 -8.84 17.04
N LEU A 19 -0.21 -8.65 17.30
CA LEU A 19 -0.93 -7.39 17.15
C LEU A 19 -0.81 -6.61 18.44
N ASN A 20 0.21 -5.76 18.53
CA ASN A 20 0.57 -5.03 19.75
C ASN A 20 1.06 -3.60 19.45
N GLN A 21 0.90 -3.16 18.20
CA GLN A 21 1.18 -1.79 17.81
C GLN A 21 0.06 -0.88 18.28
N ASN A 22 0.34 0.41 18.42
CA ASN A 22 -0.68 1.37 18.85
C ASN A 22 -1.65 1.68 17.69
N ILE A 23 -2.93 1.42 17.92
CA ILE A 23 -4.04 1.74 17.00
C ILE A 23 -5.09 2.63 17.66
N LYS A 24 -4.69 3.45 18.62
CA LYS A 24 -5.58 4.39 19.29
C LYS A 24 -6.10 5.46 18.33
N ASP A 25 -7.42 5.51 18.17
CA ASP A 25 -8.17 6.60 17.56
C ASP A 25 -8.08 7.83 18.47
N LYS A 26 -7.14 8.72 18.15
CA LYS A 26 -6.88 9.95 18.90
C LYS A 26 -8.08 10.88 18.97
N PHE A 27 -9.04 10.77 18.05
CA PHE A 27 -10.23 11.61 18.01
C PHE A 27 -11.49 10.88 18.49
N SER A 28 -11.38 9.60 18.85
CA SER A 28 -12.47 8.77 19.37
C SER A 28 -13.73 8.84 18.49
N ARG A 29 -13.55 8.81 17.16
CA ARG A 29 -14.63 8.85 16.17
C ARG A 29 -15.17 7.46 15.84
N THR A 30 -14.39 6.43 16.11
CA THR A 30 -14.68 5.04 15.79
C THR A 30 -15.41 4.36 16.94
N LYS A 31 -16.57 3.78 16.64
CA LYS A 31 -17.40 3.01 17.56
C LYS A 31 -16.90 1.57 17.67
N SER A 32 -16.67 0.95 16.53
CA SER A 32 -16.28 -0.44 16.42
C SER A 32 -15.32 -0.67 15.26
N LEU A 33 -14.52 -1.71 15.38
CA LEU A 33 -13.75 -2.29 14.31
C LEU A 33 -14.17 -3.75 14.21
N THR A 34 -14.59 -4.18 13.02
CA THR A 34 -14.96 -5.56 12.71
C THR A 34 -13.95 -6.15 11.74
N LEU A 35 -13.55 -7.40 11.93
CA LEU A 35 -12.70 -8.10 10.98
C LEU A 35 -13.50 -9.14 10.17
N ILE A 36 -13.30 -9.13 8.85
CA ILE A 36 -13.73 -10.18 7.94
C ILE A 36 -12.47 -10.83 7.37
N ASP A 37 -12.22 -12.10 7.70
CA ASP A 37 -11.16 -12.88 7.06
C ASP A 37 -11.76 -13.64 5.87
N ASN A 38 -11.54 -13.10 4.66
CA ASN A 38 -12.09 -13.60 3.41
C ASN A 38 -11.13 -14.52 2.65
N ARG A 39 -9.97 -14.85 3.23
CA ARG A 39 -9.02 -15.77 2.60
C ARG A 39 -9.65 -17.16 2.47
N ALA A 40 -9.60 -17.76 1.28
CA ALA A 40 -10.00 -19.15 1.12
C ALA A 40 -9.07 -20.11 1.90
N ASP A 41 -7.76 -19.84 1.85
CA ASP A 41 -6.74 -20.55 2.61
C ASP A 41 -6.26 -19.68 3.80
N LYS A 42 -6.51 -20.14 5.03
CA LYS A 42 -6.11 -19.44 6.25
C LYS A 42 -4.62 -19.62 6.57
N ASN A 43 -3.94 -20.58 5.94
CA ASN A 43 -2.51 -20.80 6.12
C ASN A 43 -1.70 -19.68 5.47
N ILE A 44 -0.89 -18.99 6.29
CA ILE A 44 -0.02 -17.90 5.85
C ILE A 44 1.22 -18.45 5.13
N GLY A 45 1.74 -19.62 5.54
CA GLY A 45 2.92 -20.24 4.94
C GLY A 45 4.13 -20.30 5.87
N THR A 46 5.27 -20.66 5.30
CA THR A 46 6.54 -20.86 5.99
C THR A 46 7.64 -19.99 5.39
N ALA A 47 8.60 -19.59 6.20
CA ALA A 47 9.82 -18.94 5.75
C ALA A 47 11.04 -19.66 6.33
N ASN A 48 12.10 -19.81 5.53
CA ASN A 48 13.31 -20.46 5.99
C ASN A 48 14.11 -19.53 6.93
N TYR A 49 14.60 -20.08 8.03
CA TYR A 49 15.57 -19.42 8.89
C TYR A 49 16.60 -20.42 9.39
N LYS A 50 17.87 -20.15 9.05
CA LYS A 50 19.02 -21.00 9.43
C LYS A 50 18.84 -22.48 9.04
N GLY A 51 18.21 -22.74 7.90
CA GLY A 51 17.99 -24.10 7.38
C GLY A 51 16.69 -24.76 7.86
N ASP A 52 15.97 -24.14 8.80
CA ASP A 52 14.68 -24.64 9.27
C ASP A 52 13.51 -23.89 8.63
N ASP A 53 12.45 -24.62 8.25
CA ASP A 53 11.19 -24.03 7.81
C ASP A 53 10.37 -23.60 9.03
N VAL A 54 10.20 -22.29 9.20
CA VAL A 54 9.45 -21.69 10.31
C VAL A 54 8.06 -21.27 9.80
N GLN A 55 7.01 -21.83 10.40
CA GLN A 55 5.63 -21.45 10.10
C GLN A 55 5.33 -20.07 10.70
N VAL A 56 4.74 -19.18 9.91
CA VAL A 56 4.23 -17.90 10.39
C VAL A 56 2.72 -18.01 10.59
N LYS A 57 2.20 -17.63 11.77
CA LYS A 57 0.75 -17.61 12.04
C LYS A 57 0.37 -16.51 13.01
N PHE A 58 -0.91 -16.14 13.05
CA PHE A 58 -1.42 -15.26 14.10
C PHE A 58 -1.29 -15.92 15.48
N SER A 59 -1.07 -15.09 16.50
CA SER A 59 -0.99 -15.55 17.91
C SER A 59 -2.29 -16.19 18.42
N ASN A 60 -3.41 -15.95 17.75
CA ASN A 60 -4.72 -16.50 18.07
C ASN A 60 -5.38 -17.05 16.79
N GLU A 61 -5.94 -18.25 16.87
CA GLU A 61 -6.59 -18.93 15.74
C GLU A 61 -7.87 -18.19 15.30
N ASN A 62 -8.59 -17.59 16.25
CA ASN A 62 -9.70 -16.70 15.94
C ASN A 62 -9.16 -15.28 15.67
N VAL A 63 -8.69 -15.08 14.44
CA VAL A 63 -8.11 -13.80 13.98
C VAL A 63 -9.11 -12.65 14.14
N LYS A 64 -10.40 -12.91 13.93
CA LYS A 64 -11.46 -11.91 14.12
C LYS A 64 -11.46 -11.38 15.55
N ASN A 65 -11.67 -12.26 16.52
CA ASN A 65 -11.65 -11.87 17.92
C ASN A 65 -10.32 -11.24 18.32
N TYR A 66 -9.20 -11.69 17.74
CA TYR A 66 -7.90 -11.13 18.07
C TYR A 66 -7.76 -9.66 17.66
N VAL A 67 -8.15 -9.31 16.43
CA VAL A 67 -8.11 -7.93 15.94
C VAL A 67 -9.14 -7.05 16.65
N GLU A 68 -10.35 -7.55 16.88
CA GLU A 68 -11.43 -6.79 17.54
C GLU A 68 -11.12 -6.50 19.02
N SER A 69 -10.51 -7.45 19.73
CA SER A 69 -10.02 -7.25 21.10
C SER A 69 -8.87 -6.24 21.15
N TRP A 70 -7.92 -6.32 20.21
CA TRP A 70 -6.83 -5.34 20.11
C TRP A 70 -7.37 -3.91 19.93
N PHE A 71 -8.38 -3.72 19.08
CA PHE A 71 -9.06 -2.42 18.95
C PHE A 71 -9.72 -1.99 20.26
N ALA A 72 -10.44 -2.88 20.94
CA ALA A 72 -11.14 -2.56 22.19
C ALA A 72 -10.17 -2.20 23.34
N GLU A 73 -9.00 -2.82 23.39
CA GLU A 73 -7.94 -2.52 24.38
C GLU A 73 -7.36 -1.11 24.19
N ASP A 74 -7.08 -0.73 22.94
CA ASP A 74 -6.50 0.58 22.60
C ASP A 74 -7.53 1.73 22.61
N ASN A 75 -8.83 1.41 22.45
CA ASN A 75 -9.91 2.39 22.22
C ASN A 75 -11.03 2.27 23.25
N LYS A 76 -10.77 2.81 24.46
CA LYS A 76 -11.73 2.82 25.58
C LYS A 76 -12.89 3.79 25.36
N THR A 77 -12.63 4.92 24.69
CA THR A 77 -13.67 5.91 24.32
C THR A 77 -14.06 5.67 22.87
N LYS A 78 -15.37 5.63 22.62
CA LYS A 78 -15.94 5.21 21.34
C LYS A 78 -16.74 6.33 20.70
N GLY A 79 -16.64 6.44 19.38
CA GLY A 79 -17.44 7.35 18.57
C GLY A 79 -18.64 6.68 17.94
N SER A 80 -18.91 7.01 16.67
CA SER A 80 -20.10 6.55 15.93
C SER A 80 -19.78 5.78 14.65
N ASN A 81 -18.54 5.83 14.13
CA ASN A 81 -18.19 5.14 12.89
C ASN A 81 -17.93 3.66 13.14
N ASP A 82 -18.55 2.79 12.34
CA ASP A 82 -18.24 1.37 12.34
C ASP A 82 -17.24 1.10 11.19
N ILE A 83 -16.02 0.69 11.54
CA ILE A 83 -14.96 0.34 10.57
C ILE A 83 -14.96 -1.17 10.37
N THR A 84 -14.78 -1.61 9.14
CA THR A 84 -14.56 -3.02 8.79
C THR A 84 -13.20 -3.17 8.13
N VAL A 85 -12.42 -4.15 8.58
CA VAL A 85 -11.17 -4.58 7.95
C VAL A 85 -11.42 -5.93 7.27
N LEU A 86 -11.06 -6.03 6.00
CA LEU A 86 -11.21 -7.21 5.17
C LEU A 86 -9.83 -7.77 4.84
N ILE A 87 -9.55 -9.00 5.28
CA ILE A 87 -8.34 -9.74 4.87
C ILE A 87 -8.66 -10.53 3.61
N GLU A 88 -7.97 -10.22 2.53
CA GLU A 88 -8.16 -10.88 1.24
C GLU A 88 -7.00 -11.84 0.93
N GLU A 89 -5.78 -11.47 1.29
CA GLU A 89 -4.59 -12.29 1.06
C GLU A 89 -3.53 -12.03 2.14
N ILE A 90 -2.95 -13.10 2.67
CA ILE A 90 -1.70 -13.07 3.45
C ILE A 90 -0.99 -14.38 3.13
N LYS A 91 0.03 -14.33 2.27
CA LYS A 91 0.73 -15.52 1.79
C LYS A 91 2.23 -15.33 1.72
N ILE A 92 2.97 -16.29 2.26
CA ILE A 92 4.42 -16.37 2.19
C ILE A 92 4.80 -17.41 1.14
N SER A 93 5.69 -17.03 0.24
CA SER A 93 6.26 -17.89 -0.80
C SER A 93 7.77 -17.77 -0.81
N GLU A 94 8.48 -18.89 -0.84
CA GLU A 94 9.95 -18.91 -0.86
C GLU A 94 10.47 -19.30 -2.25
N PHE A 95 11.38 -18.49 -2.78
CA PHE A 95 12.08 -18.73 -4.04
C PHE A 95 13.51 -19.18 -3.74
N LYS A 96 13.69 -20.47 -3.43
CA LYS A 96 14.97 -21.05 -2.97
C LYS A 96 16.14 -20.71 -3.90
N ASN A 97 15.88 -20.64 -5.21
CA ASN A 97 16.87 -20.39 -6.26
C ASN A 97 17.48 -18.99 -6.16
N THR A 98 16.73 -18.01 -5.67
CA THR A 98 17.14 -16.61 -5.57
C THR A 98 17.48 -16.20 -4.13
N GLY A 99 17.10 -17.02 -3.14
CA GLY A 99 17.21 -16.69 -1.73
C GLY A 99 16.21 -15.61 -1.29
N ILE A 100 15.17 -15.36 -2.10
CA ILE A 100 14.12 -14.37 -1.82
C ILE A 100 12.91 -15.08 -1.21
N THR A 101 12.45 -14.58 -0.07
CA THR A 101 11.13 -14.90 0.48
C THR A 101 10.21 -13.73 0.21
N LYS A 102 9.02 -14.00 -0.32
CA LYS A 102 8.00 -12.99 -0.64
C LYS A 102 6.82 -13.14 0.30
N ALA A 103 6.36 -12.04 0.90
CA ALA A 103 5.10 -11.96 1.64
C ALA A 103 4.11 -11.09 0.87
N LYS A 104 3.09 -11.71 0.28
CA LYS A 104 2.00 -11.01 -0.43
C LYS A 104 0.85 -10.76 0.54
N ILE A 105 0.44 -9.51 0.64
CA ILE A 105 -0.56 -9.07 1.61
C ILE A 105 -1.57 -8.17 0.91
N LYS A 106 -2.84 -8.51 1.07
CA LYS A 106 -3.98 -7.73 0.62
C LYS A 106 -4.99 -7.59 1.74
N VAL A 107 -5.12 -6.38 2.25
CA VAL A 107 -6.02 -6.03 3.35
C VAL A 107 -6.64 -4.66 3.10
N SER A 108 -7.95 -4.58 3.25
CA SER A 108 -8.76 -3.42 2.85
C SER A 108 -9.61 -2.94 4.02
N SER A 109 -9.92 -1.64 4.05
CA SER A 109 -10.77 -1.06 5.10
C SER A 109 -11.97 -0.31 4.52
N PHE A 110 -13.06 -0.36 5.27
CA PHE A 110 -14.36 0.18 4.89
C PHE A 110 -15.02 0.87 6.08
N ILE A 111 -15.81 1.90 5.80
CA ILE A 111 -16.84 2.35 6.73
C ILE A 111 -18.11 1.55 6.44
N ASN A 112 -18.71 0.94 7.48
CA ASN A 112 -20.03 0.35 7.40
C ASN A 112 -21.07 1.36 7.91
N ARG A 113 -22.05 1.68 7.06
CA ARG A 113 -23.23 2.47 7.43
C ARG A 113 -24.48 1.73 7.03
N ASN A 114 -25.23 1.26 8.02
CA ASN A 114 -26.51 0.59 7.83
C ASN A 114 -26.42 -0.61 6.85
N GLY A 115 -25.39 -1.45 6.99
CA GLY A 115 -25.19 -2.65 6.17
C GLY A 115 -24.62 -2.37 4.78
N LYS A 116 -24.17 -1.13 4.51
CA LYS A 116 -23.47 -0.76 3.28
C LYS A 116 -22.02 -0.41 3.60
N TYR A 117 -21.10 -0.98 2.83
CA TYR A 117 -19.67 -0.76 2.96
C TYR A 117 -19.23 0.33 1.99
N TYR A 118 -18.37 1.22 2.47
CA TYR A 118 -17.79 2.31 1.70
C TYR A 118 -16.27 2.21 1.83
N PHE A 119 -15.59 1.96 0.72
CA PHE A 119 -14.14 1.74 0.69
C PHE A 119 -13.39 2.96 1.24
N ILE A 120 -12.43 2.73 2.16
CA ILE A 120 -11.56 3.78 2.71
C ILE A 120 -10.18 3.70 2.08
N ASN A 121 -9.47 2.60 2.32
CA ASN A 121 -8.09 2.41 1.89
C ASN A 121 -7.77 0.90 1.81
N ARG A 122 -6.62 0.54 1.25
CA ARG A 122 -6.07 -0.82 1.31
C ARG A 122 -4.56 -0.84 1.23
N TYR A 123 -4.00 -1.92 1.75
CA TYR A 123 -2.67 -2.39 1.38
C TYR A 123 -2.82 -3.56 0.43
N ASN A 124 -2.20 -3.49 -0.75
CA ASN A 124 -2.18 -4.55 -1.75
C ASN A 124 -0.79 -4.61 -2.38
N ASN A 125 0.11 -5.40 -1.81
CA ASN A 125 1.49 -5.44 -2.27
C ASN A 125 2.23 -6.73 -1.85
N ALA A 126 3.40 -6.91 -2.44
CA ALA A 126 4.38 -7.91 -2.02
C ALA A 126 5.61 -7.25 -1.36
N LEU A 127 6.04 -7.85 -0.25
CA LEU A 127 7.29 -7.55 0.43
C LEU A 127 8.32 -8.64 0.14
N ASP A 128 9.50 -8.23 -0.29
CA ASP A 128 10.62 -9.14 -0.57
C ASP A 128 11.64 -9.09 0.56
N TYR A 129 12.06 -10.27 1.01
CA TYR A 129 13.06 -10.48 2.05
C TYR A 129 14.19 -11.32 1.49
N ASN A 130 15.41 -10.79 1.50
CA ASN A 130 16.58 -11.46 0.97
C ASN A 130 17.34 -12.14 2.11
N SER A 131 17.53 -13.46 2.01
CA SER A 131 18.22 -14.25 3.05
C SER A 131 19.64 -13.79 3.37
N LYS A 132 20.29 -13.05 2.46
CA LYS A 132 21.64 -12.50 2.66
C LYS A 132 21.65 -11.22 3.50
N THR A 133 20.58 -10.44 3.49
CA THR A 133 20.55 -9.10 4.09
C THR A 133 19.47 -8.94 5.16
N THR A 134 18.47 -9.81 5.18
CA THR A 134 17.39 -9.79 6.16
C THR A 134 17.71 -10.77 7.29
N PRO A 135 18.04 -10.29 8.51
CA PRO A 135 18.16 -11.17 9.66
C PRO A 135 16.78 -11.70 10.06
N ASN A 136 16.68 -13.00 10.35
CA ASN A 136 15.46 -13.63 10.86
C ASN A 136 14.17 -13.26 10.08
N ILE A 137 14.13 -13.69 8.81
CA ILE A 137 13.01 -13.46 7.88
C ILE A 137 11.63 -13.73 8.50
N PRO A 138 11.36 -14.88 9.18
CA PRO A 138 10.04 -15.13 9.77
C PRO A 138 9.59 -14.01 10.71
N ARG A 139 10.49 -13.52 11.57
CA ARG A 139 10.21 -12.44 12.52
C ARG A 139 9.94 -11.11 11.80
N GLU A 140 10.72 -10.80 10.77
CA GLU A 140 10.54 -9.57 9.99
C GLU A 140 9.21 -9.58 9.21
N ILE A 141 8.80 -10.73 8.68
CA ILE A 141 7.48 -10.90 8.06
C ILE A 141 6.39 -10.71 9.10
N ALA A 142 6.49 -11.37 10.26
CA ALA A 142 5.49 -11.26 11.32
C ALA A 142 5.32 -9.82 11.81
N TYR A 143 6.44 -9.10 11.98
CA TYR A 143 6.45 -7.69 12.31
C TYR A 143 5.82 -6.82 11.22
N SER A 144 6.18 -7.05 9.95
CA SER A 144 5.66 -6.27 8.82
C SER A 144 4.14 -6.42 8.68
N ILE A 145 3.60 -7.63 8.87
CA ILE A 145 2.14 -7.86 8.86
C ILE A 145 1.48 -7.05 9.99
N SER A 146 2.04 -7.09 11.21
CA SER A 146 1.51 -6.30 12.34
C SER A 146 1.51 -4.79 12.06
N GLN A 147 2.61 -4.29 11.48
CA GLN A 147 2.72 -2.89 11.06
C GLN A 147 1.66 -2.52 10.02
N ILE A 148 1.50 -3.31 8.96
CA ILE A 148 0.52 -3.06 7.90
C ILE A 148 -0.90 -2.97 8.47
N PHE A 149 -1.29 -3.89 9.36
CA PHE A 149 -2.58 -3.82 10.03
C PHE A 149 -2.72 -2.53 10.85
N SER A 150 -1.70 -2.18 11.64
CA SER A 150 -1.74 -0.98 12.48
C SER A 150 -1.84 0.30 11.66
N THR A 151 -1.09 0.41 10.57
CA THR A 151 -1.11 1.57 9.67
C THR A 151 -2.47 1.66 8.97
N LEU A 152 -3.00 0.54 8.44
CA LEU A 152 -4.30 0.54 7.78
C LEU A 152 -5.41 1.00 8.72
N ILE A 153 -5.41 0.49 9.95
CA ILE A 153 -6.40 0.84 10.96
C ILE A 153 -6.31 2.33 11.31
N ASN A 154 -5.10 2.83 11.58
CA ASN A 154 -4.87 4.24 11.89
C ASN A 154 -5.29 5.17 10.75
N ASP A 155 -4.95 4.81 9.51
CA ASP A 155 -5.36 5.54 8.32
C ASP A 155 -6.89 5.57 8.18
N SER A 156 -7.56 4.48 8.56
CA SER A 156 -9.02 4.36 8.44
C SER A 156 -9.79 5.33 9.34
N TYR A 157 -9.17 5.89 10.38
CA TYR A 157 -9.80 6.87 11.26
C TYR A 157 -9.91 8.27 10.65
N SER A 158 -9.02 8.61 9.71
CA SER A 158 -8.89 9.96 9.16
C SER A 158 -9.26 10.06 7.69
N HIS A 159 -9.12 8.98 6.92
CA HIS A 159 -9.40 8.97 5.49
C HIS A 159 -10.91 9.03 5.19
N ILE A 160 -11.25 9.79 4.15
CA ILE A 160 -12.63 9.93 3.70
C ILE A 160 -12.97 8.74 2.81
N ALA A 161 -13.96 7.94 3.23
CA ALA A 161 -14.48 6.84 2.43
C ALA A 161 -15.00 7.30 1.06
N MET A 162 -14.82 6.46 0.05
CA MET A 162 -15.43 6.63 -1.27
C MET A 162 -16.95 6.55 -1.17
N SER A 163 -17.64 7.25 -2.06
CA SER A 163 -19.11 7.38 -2.01
C SER A 163 -19.85 6.16 -2.56
N THR A 164 -19.17 5.24 -3.26
CA THR A 164 -19.78 4.05 -3.85
C THR A 164 -20.18 3.06 -2.75
N PRO A 165 -21.49 2.79 -2.55
CA PRO A 165 -21.94 1.79 -1.61
C PRO A 165 -21.72 0.38 -2.15
N ILE A 166 -21.30 -0.53 -1.28
CA ILE A 166 -21.11 -1.96 -1.56
C ILE A 166 -21.99 -2.75 -0.58
N LEU A 167 -22.75 -3.72 -1.11
CA LEU A 167 -23.53 -4.64 -0.27
C LEU A 167 -22.64 -5.76 0.27
N ASP A 168 -23.03 -6.38 1.39
CA ASP A 168 -22.25 -7.42 2.06
C ASP A 168 -21.92 -8.59 1.11
N GLU A 169 -22.93 -9.08 0.38
CA GLU A 169 -22.78 -10.16 -0.60
C GLU A 169 -21.90 -9.78 -1.81
N GLN A 170 -21.64 -8.48 -2.01
CA GLN A 170 -20.80 -7.94 -3.07
C GLN A 170 -19.39 -7.56 -2.58
N LEU A 171 -19.09 -7.73 -1.30
CA LEU A 171 -17.82 -7.30 -0.71
C LEU A 171 -16.63 -8.00 -1.36
N ASN A 172 -16.78 -9.21 -1.89
CA ASN A 172 -15.73 -9.91 -2.65
C ASN A 172 -15.41 -9.27 -4.01
N ASN A 173 -16.33 -8.49 -4.55
CA ASN A 173 -16.23 -7.85 -5.87
C ASN A 173 -16.12 -6.32 -5.76
N TYR A 174 -15.82 -5.79 -4.57
CA TYR A 174 -15.81 -4.35 -4.32
C TYR A 174 -14.87 -3.59 -5.25
N GLU A 175 -13.74 -4.18 -5.66
CA GLU A 175 -12.75 -3.51 -6.51
C GLU A 175 -13.34 -3.10 -7.85
N VAL A 176 -14.08 -4.01 -8.47
CA VAL A 176 -14.74 -3.76 -9.76
C VAL A 176 -15.84 -2.71 -9.58
N ILE A 177 -16.64 -2.84 -8.52
CA ILE A 177 -17.76 -1.93 -8.22
C ILE A 177 -17.25 -0.50 -7.97
N VAL A 178 -16.21 -0.36 -7.15
CA VAL A 178 -15.63 0.94 -6.81
C VAL A 178 -14.84 1.49 -7.99
N GLY A 179 -13.99 0.67 -8.62
CA GLY A 179 -13.13 1.05 -9.74
C GLY A 179 -13.92 1.57 -10.95
N ASN A 180 -15.03 0.91 -11.29
CA ASN A 180 -15.91 1.34 -12.38
C ASN A 180 -16.59 2.70 -12.12
N ASN A 181 -16.56 3.21 -10.89
CA ASN A 181 -17.10 4.53 -10.55
C ASN A 181 -16.02 5.62 -10.49
N LEU A 182 -14.74 5.29 -10.75
CA LEU A 182 -13.64 6.26 -10.75
C LEU A 182 -13.54 6.96 -12.11
N LYS A 183 -13.45 8.29 -12.10
CA LYS A 183 -13.50 9.08 -13.34
C LYS A 183 -12.26 8.91 -14.20
N PHE A 184 -11.07 8.79 -13.59
CA PHE A 184 -9.82 8.62 -14.33
C PHE A 184 -9.74 7.28 -15.10
N VAL A 185 -10.54 6.29 -14.70
CA VAL A 185 -10.65 5.00 -15.42
C VAL A 185 -11.49 5.18 -16.68
N ASN A 186 -12.63 5.86 -16.56
CA ASN A 186 -13.67 5.93 -17.59
C ASN A 186 -13.60 7.14 -18.51
N THR A 187 -12.76 8.13 -18.22
CA THR A 187 -12.62 9.31 -19.10
C THR A 187 -11.85 8.96 -20.37
N LYS A 188 -12.26 9.56 -21.50
CA LYS A 188 -11.54 9.43 -22.78
C LYS A 188 -10.19 10.14 -22.74
N GLU A 189 -10.15 11.29 -22.06
CA GLU A 189 -8.96 12.12 -21.91
C GLU A 189 -8.88 12.62 -20.46
N LEU A 190 -7.67 12.69 -19.92
CA LEU A 190 -7.43 13.18 -18.57
C LEU A 190 -7.59 14.71 -18.52
N ILE A 191 -8.19 15.22 -17.44
CA ILE A 191 -8.36 16.66 -17.25
C ILE A 191 -7.01 17.29 -16.86
N GLY A 192 -6.56 18.26 -17.65
CA GLY A 192 -5.30 18.98 -17.43
C GLY A 192 -5.29 19.77 -16.12
N GLY A 193 -4.14 19.78 -15.44
CA GLY A 193 -3.93 20.54 -14.20
C GLY A 193 -3.10 19.79 -13.16
N VAL A 194 -2.90 20.44 -12.01
CA VAL A 194 -2.11 19.91 -10.89
C VAL A 194 -3.00 19.10 -9.95
N TYR A 195 -2.49 17.98 -9.44
CA TYR A 195 -3.15 17.13 -8.46
C TYR A 195 -2.26 16.99 -7.22
N LYS A 196 -2.83 17.29 -6.04
CA LYS A 196 -2.12 17.18 -4.76
C LYS A 196 -2.16 15.79 -4.15
N ASP A 197 -3.20 15.01 -4.49
CA ASP A 197 -3.37 13.65 -4.01
C ASP A 197 -3.99 12.74 -5.07
N PHE A 198 -3.99 11.43 -4.81
CA PHE A 198 -4.63 10.47 -5.71
C PHE A 198 -6.15 10.65 -5.80
N ARG A 199 -6.78 11.19 -4.76
CA ARG A 199 -8.24 11.31 -4.69
C ARG A 199 -8.77 12.37 -5.67
N THR A 200 -8.14 13.53 -5.71
CA THR A 200 -8.40 14.59 -6.68
C THR A 200 -8.13 14.10 -8.10
N PHE A 201 -7.05 13.34 -8.30
CA PHE A 201 -6.77 12.68 -9.59
C PHE A 201 -7.84 11.67 -9.99
N SER A 202 -8.23 10.75 -9.11
CA SER A 202 -9.21 9.71 -9.45
C SER A 202 -10.59 10.28 -9.77
N MET A 203 -10.93 11.42 -9.15
CA MET A 203 -12.14 12.20 -9.43
C MET A 203 -12.01 13.17 -10.62
N GLN A 204 -10.81 13.30 -11.21
CA GLN A 204 -10.50 14.27 -12.28
C GLN A 204 -10.88 15.70 -11.88
N LYS A 205 -10.42 16.13 -10.69
CA LYS A 205 -10.63 17.47 -10.14
C LYS A 205 -9.27 18.11 -9.83
N PRO A 206 -8.56 18.67 -10.83
CA PRO A 206 -7.29 19.33 -10.57
C PRO A 206 -7.48 20.57 -9.70
N GLU A 207 -6.42 20.98 -9.03
CA GLU A 207 -6.40 22.15 -8.15
C GLU A 207 -6.23 23.44 -8.97
N PRO A 208 -7.26 24.30 -9.06
CA PRO A 208 -7.27 25.47 -9.94
C PRO A 208 -6.36 26.61 -9.46
N GLU A 209 -5.81 26.49 -8.25
CA GLU A 209 -4.92 27.47 -7.62
C GLU A 209 -3.45 27.25 -8.01
N TYR A 210 -3.14 26.15 -8.71
CA TYR A 210 -1.78 25.73 -8.97
C TYR A 210 -1.51 25.55 -10.46
N HIS A 211 -0.29 25.85 -10.87
CA HIS A 211 0.15 25.71 -12.25
C HIS A 211 1.58 25.17 -12.30
N ILE A 212 1.89 24.46 -13.39
CA ILE A 212 3.23 23.93 -13.63
C ILE A 212 4.21 25.06 -13.93
N ASP A 213 5.39 25.02 -13.32
CA ASP A 213 6.47 25.95 -13.59
C ASP A 213 7.39 25.36 -14.65
N LYS A 214 7.65 26.09 -15.74
CA LYS A 214 8.47 25.64 -16.86
C LYS A 214 9.73 26.49 -16.99
N ASN A 215 10.87 25.84 -17.25
CA ASN A 215 12.07 26.56 -17.60
C ASN A 215 12.02 27.11 -19.05
N LYS A 216 13.04 27.88 -19.44
CA LYS A 216 13.17 28.46 -20.80
C LYS A 216 13.15 27.45 -21.95
N LYS A 217 13.31 26.15 -21.67
CA LYS A 217 13.26 25.06 -22.64
C LYS A 217 11.88 24.36 -22.68
N GLY A 218 10.87 24.94 -22.01
CA GLY A 218 9.51 24.38 -21.93
C GLY A 218 9.40 23.20 -20.96
N LYS A 219 10.41 22.94 -20.14
CA LYS A 219 10.47 21.76 -19.28
C LYS A 219 9.93 22.06 -17.89
N VAL A 220 9.06 21.19 -17.37
CA VAL A 220 8.50 21.35 -16.03
C VAL A 220 9.61 21.19 -14.99
N VAL A 221 9.74 22.18 -14.11
CA VAL A 221 10.73 22.26 -13.03
C VAL A 221 10.08 22.36 -11.64
N GLY A 222 8.76 22.43 -11.57
CA GLY A 222 8.04 22.50 -10.31
C GLY A 222 6.57 22.85 -10.51
N VAL A 223 5.92 23.21 -9.42
CA VAL A 223 4.56 23.72 -9.38
C VAL A 223 4.56 24.99 -8.52
N LYS A 224 3.77 25.98 -8.93
CA LYS A 224 3.56 27.24 -8.23
C LYS A 224 2.09 27.44 -7.90
N ASN A 225 1.81 28.21 -6.85
CA ASN A 225 0.47 28.68 -6.52
C ASN A 225 0.11 29.95 -7.34
N ARG A 226 -1.05 30.57 -7.06
CA ARG A 226 -1.49 31.83 -7.68
C ARG A 226 -0.59 33.04 -7.42
N GLU A 227 0.23 32.99 -6.38
CA GLU A 227 1.17 34.04 -5.99
C GLU A 227 2.58 33.79 -6.56
N ASP A 228 2.72 32.86 -7.50
CA ASP A 228 3.99 32.41 -8.10
C ASP A 228 4.99 31.81 -7.11
N LEU A 229 4.53 31.39 -5.92
CA LEU A 229 5.35 30.73 -4.91
C LEU A 229 5.44 29.23 -5.19
N SER A 230 6.68 28.72 -5.19
CA SER A 230 6.95 27.28 -5.32
C SER A 230 6.37 26.51 -4.15
N ILE A 231 5.73 25.38 -4.44
CA ILE A 231 5.17 24.50 -3.41
C ILE A 231 6.04 23.27 -3.19
N SER A 232 5.94 22.67 -2.00
CA SER A 232 6.73 21.50 -1.66
C SER A 232 6.27 20.28 -2.48
N GLY A 233 7.22 19.46 -2.90
CA GLY A 233 6.92 18.17 -3.55
C GLY A 233 6.15 17.21 -2.64
N GLU A 234 6.26 17.35 -1.32
CA GLU A 234 5.49 16.55 -0.36
C GLU A 234 3.98 16.78 -0.45
N GLU A 235 3.56 17.91 -1.03
CA GLU A 235 2.16 18.29 -1.19
C GLU A 235 1.60 17.92 -2.58
N LEU A 236 2.37 17.20 -3.39
CA LEU A 236 2.07 16.94 -4.80
C LEU A 236 1.98 15.45 -5.12
N PHE A 237 0.93 15.09 -5.85
CA PHE A 237 0.80 13.77 -6.46
C PHE A 237 1.33 13.76 -7.90
N GLY A 238 0.97 14.77 -8.68
CA GLY A 238 1.40 14.89 -10.07
C GLY A 238 0.65 15.97 -10.83
N TYR A 239 0.80 15.98 -12.16
CA TYR A 239 0.05 16.88 -13.04
C TYR A 239 -0.36 16.16 -14.32
N VAL A 240 -1.38 16.70 -15.00
CA VAL A 240 -1.76 16.29 -16.35
C VAL A 240 -1.50 17.45 -17.30
N GLU A 241 -0.79 17.18 -18.39
CA GLU A 241 -0.54 18.11 -19.50
C GLU A 241 -0.76 17.36 -20.81
N GLU A 242 -1.53 17.95 -21.74
CA GLU A 242 -1.85 17.35 -23.06
C GLU A 242 -2.38 15.90 -22.95
N GLY A 243 -3.27 15.66 -21.98
CA GLY A 243 -3.85 14.34 -21.73
C GLY A 243 -2.90 13.31 -21.11
N LYS A 244 -1.63 13.65 -20.88
CA LYS A 244 -0.62 12.77 -20.28
C LYS A 244 -0.47 13.04 -18.79
N PHE A 245 -0.47 11.98 -17.99
CA PHE A 245 -0.26 12.07 -16.54
C PHE A 245 1.22 11.96 -16.21
N TYR A 246 1.72 12.89 -15.39
CA TYR A 246 3.08 12.91 -14.86
C TYR A 246 3.01 12.80 -13.34
N ARG A 247 3.52 11.70 -12.79
CA ARG A 247 3.55 11.46 -11.34
C ARG A 247 4.84 12.00 -10.74
N LEU A 248 4.73 12.65 -9.58
CA LEU A 248 5.91 13.03 -8.81
C LEU A 248 6.55 11.79 -8.16
N THR A 249 7.86 11.66 -8.31
CA THR A 249 8.69 10.59 -7.74
C THR A 249 9.95 11.18 -7.10
N PRO A 250 10.73 10.41 -6.32
CA PRO A 250 12.00 10.87 -5.77
C PRO A 250 13.01 11.35 -6.83
N VAL A 251 12.87 10.87 -8.07
CA VAL A 251 13.72 11.26 -9.22
C VAL A 251 13.09 12.33 -10.11
N GLY A 252 11.98 12.95 -9.66
CA GLY A 252 11.25 13.99 -10.38
C GLY A 252 9.93 13.51 -10.98
N PHE A 253 9.37 14.30 -11.91
CA PHE A 253 8.13 13.93 -12.60
C PHE A 253 8.39 12.92 -13.71
N LEU A 254 7.70 11.79 -13.64
CA LEU A 254 7.79 10.73 -14.63
C LEU A 254 6.43 10.51 -15.29
N GLU A 255 6.44 10.32 -16.61
CA GLU A 255 5.23 10.02 -17.38
C GLU A 255 4.65 8.67 -16.96
N MET A 256 3.35 8.66 -16.73
CA MET A 256 2.56 7.49 -16.42
C MET A 256 1.93 6.98 -17.71
N MET A 257 2.21 5.72 -18.01
CA MET A 257 1.63 5.01 -19.14
C MET A 257 0.33 4.34 -18.70
N LYS A 258 -0.54 3.96 -19.65
CA LYS A 258 -1.77 3.21 -19.40
C LYS A 258 -1.87 2.04 -20.36
N ASP A 259 -2.18 0.86 -19.83
CA ASP A 259 -2.56 -0.33 -20.60
C ASP A 259 -3.83 -0.96 -20.00
N ASP A 260 -4.16 -2.18 -20.44
CA ASP A 260 -5.35 -2.93 -19.98
C ASP A 260 -5.32 -3.28 -18.48
N LYS A 261 -4.14 -3.32 -17.83
CA LYS A 261 -4.00 -3.54 -16.39
C LYS A 261 -4.14 -2.24 -15.59
N GLY A 262 -3.94 -1.10 -16.24
CA GLY A 262 -4.15 0.22 -15.66
C GLY A 262 -2.97 1.15 -15.87
N PHE A 263 -2.85 2.14 -14.99
CA PHE A 263 -1.75 3.10 -15.03
C PHE A 263 -0.47 2.50 -14.43
N TYR A 264 0.66 2.74 -15.08
CA TYR A 264 1.97 2.29 -14.63
C TYR A 264 3.06 3.30 -14.93
N ILE A 265 4.17 3.16 -14.20
CA ILE A 265 5.40 3.91 -14.41
C ILE A 265 6.51 2.93 -14.77
N VAL A 266 7.39 3.32 -15.69
CA VAL A 266 8.63 2.55 -15.96
C VAL A 266 9.70 3.06 -15.00
N SER A 267 9.98 2.28 -13.96
CA SER A 267 10.91 2.63 -12.88
C SER A 267 11.42 1.37 -12.16
N SER A 268 12.20 1.54 -11.09
CA SER A 268 12.60 0.46 -10.19
C SER A 268 12.16 0.75 -8.75
N ARG A 269 12.11 -0.27 -7.89
CA ARG A 269 11.80 -0.08 -6.46
C ARG A 269 12.76 0.91 -5.80
N LEU A 270 14.06 0.89 -6.17
CA LEU A 270 15.07 1.80 -5.63
C LEU A 270 14.88 3.25 -6.08
N GLU A 271 14.38 3.48 -7.29
CA GLU A 271 14.05 4.83 -7.77
C GLU A 271 12.82 5.40 -7.06
N LEU A 272 11.78 4.57 -6.88
CA LEU A 272 10.53 5.00 -6.26
C LEU A 272 10.63 5.09 -4.73
N PHE A 273 11.55 4.33 -4.14
CA PHE A 273 11.80 4.27 -2.71
C PHE A 273 13.31 4.13 -2.46
N PRO A 274 14.08 5.24 -2.54
CA PRO A 274 15.51 5.21 -2.26
C PRO A 274 15.76 4.77 -0.82
N PRO A 275 16.80 3.96 -0.55
CA PRO A 275 17.11 3.52 0.80
C PRO A 275 17.40 4.73 1.70
N GLN A 276 16.50 4.99 2.65
CA GLN A 276 16.77 5.89 3.76
C GLN A 276 17.46 5.11 4.88
N ASN A 277 18.29 5.78 5.67
CA ASN A 277 19.05 5.19 6.78
C ASN A 277 18.13 4.58 7.86
N ALA A 278 17.57 3.40 7.64
CA ALA A 278 16.93 2.58 8.67
C ALA A 278 16.77 1.13 8.18
N SER A 279 17.17 0.18 9.03
CA SER A 279 16.90 -1.24 8.86
C SER A 279 15.40 -1.53 9.00
N GLY A 280 14.87 -2.37 8.13
CA GLY A 280 13.50 -2.86 8.21
C GLY A 280 12.89 -2.92 6.83
N ALA A 281 12.09 -3.96 6.55
CA ALA A 281 11.38 -4.09 5.28
C ALA A 281 10.70 -2.76 4.92
N MET A 282 11.01 -2.25 3.73
CA MET A 282 10.38 -1.05 3.19
C MET A 282 8.91 -1.38 2.94
N ILE A 283 8.05 -1.06 3.91
CA ILE A 283 6.59 -1.18 3.79
C ILE A 283 6.11 -0.04 2.87
N GLY A 284 6.53 -0.10 1.60
CA GLY A 284 6.05 0.77 0.55
C GLY A 284 4.59 0.41 0.25
N GLY A 285 3.70 1.39 0.33
CA GLY A 285 2.32 1.21 -0.17
C GLY A 285 1.20 1.78 0.71
N MET A 286 1.46 2.19 1.96
CA MET A 286 0.41 2.76 2.82
C MET A 286 0.45 4.28 2.88
N ALA A 287 1.62 4.87 3.06
CA ALA A 287 1.78 6.31 2.97
C ALA A 287 2.05 6.67 1.50
N GLY A 288 1.04 7.22 0.82
CA GLY A 288 1.22 7.97 -0.42
C GLY A 288 1.99 9.29 -0.23
N GLY A 289 2.94 9.34 0.71
CA GLY A 289 3.77 10.49 1.01
C GLY A 289 5.23 10.15 0.76
N LEU A 290 5.87 10.94 -0.09
CA LEU A 290 7.33 10.98 -0.19
C LEU A 290 7.87 11.28 1.21
N VAL A 291 8.64 10.37 1.82
CA VAL A 291 9.40 10.71 3.03
C VAL A 291 10.53 11.64 2.60
N GLY A 292 10.49 12.87 3.10
CA GLY A 292 11.34 13.98 2.70
C GLY A 292 12.83 13.64 2.62
N ALA A 293 13.38 13.85 1.43
CA ALA A 293 14.71 14.39 1.16
C ALA A 293 14.88 14.45 -0.37
N LEU A 294 15.45 15.56 -0.85
CA LEU A 294 15.97 15.76 -2.22
C LEU A 294 14.99 16.30 -3.28
N ILE A 295 14.46 17.52 -3.08
CA ILE A 295 14.37 18.44 -4.24
C ILE A 295 15.77 19.04 -4.40
N GLY A 296 16.65 18.31 -5.09
CA GLY A 296 18.06 18.65 -5.11
C GLY A 296 18.89 17.99 -6.19
N ALA A 297 18.31 17.49 -7.29
CA ALA A 297 19.07 17.20 -8.51
C ALA A 297 18.14 16.94 -9.70
N ALA A 298 18.28 17.79 -10.72
CA ALA A 298 17.91 17.53 -12.12
C ALA A 298 16.50 16.96 -12.39
N ILE A 299 15.48 17.81 -12.27
CA ILE A 299 14.18 17.54 -12.92
C ILE A 299 14.42 17.60 -14.42
N ASP A 300 14.43 16.44 -15.10
CA ASP A 300 14.47 16.30 -16.55
C ASP A 300 13.23 15.63 -17.14
N SER A 301 12.11 16.36 -17.17
CA SER A 301 10.87 15.91 -17.82
C SER A 301 10.95 15.80 -19.35
N GLY A 302 12.11 16.12 -19.97
CA GLY A 302 12.26 16.23 -21.42
C GLY A 302 13.27 15.26 -22.05
N LYS A 303 14.02 14.51 -21.24
CA LYS A 303 14.97 13.54 -21.76
C LYS A 303 15.12 12.34 -20.82
N SER A 304 14.59 11.23 -21.29
CA SER A 304 15.11 9.86 -21.20
C SER A 304 16.63 9.72 -21.50
N ALA A 305 17.40 10.81 -21.60
CA ALA A 305 18.80 10.84 -22.04
C ALA A 305 19.78 10.79 -20.87
N LYS A 306 19.60 9.79 -20.00
CA LYS A 306 20.68 9.04 -19.33
C LYS A 306 20.16 7.80 -18.57
N ARG A 307 19.00 7.26 -18.97
CA ARG A 307 18.63 5.86 -18.67
C ARG A 307 19.46 4.94 -19.59
N GLN A 308 20.78 4.94 -19.40
CA GLN A 308 21.70 4.09 -20.13
C GLN A 308 21.53 2.65 -19.62
N ASN A 309 20.92 1.76 -20.41
CA ASN A 309 21.08 0.31 -20.33
C ASN A 309 20.93 -0.37 -18.94
N ASP A 310 20.05 0.10 -18.06
CA ASP A 310 20.00 -0.41 -16.69
C ASP A 310 19.08 -1.63 -16.52
N ALA A 311 19.71 -2.76 -16.23
CA ALA A 311 19.05 -3.95 -15.68
C ALA A 311 18.29 -3.57 -14.39
N GLY A 312 16.97 -3.72 -14.37
CA GLY A 312 16.15 -3.55 -13.16
C GLY A 312 14.98 -2.58 -13.25
N LEU A 313 14.77 -1.90 -14.39
CA LEU A 313 13.52 -1.17 -14.64
C LEU A 313 12.39 -2.15 -15.05
N SER A 314 11.20 -1.91 -14.54
CA SER A 314 9.99 -2.67 -14.89
C SER A 314 8.76 -1.76 -14.93
N ASN A 315 7.65 -2.31 -15.44
CA ASN A 315 6.34 -1.65 -15.32
C ASN A 315 5.86 -1.81 -13.88
N ILE A 316 5.80 -0.71 -13.14
CA ILE A 316 5.29 -0.66 -11.77
C ILE A 316 3.91 -0.03 -11.83
N TYR A 317 2.88 -0.85 -11.62
CA TYR A 317 1.49 -0.43 -11.69
C TYR A 317 1.10 0.37 -10.44
N ILE A 318 0.05 1.17 -10.59
CA ILE A 318 -0.60 1.81 -9.45
C ILE A 318 -1.92 1.13 -9.16
N ASP A 319 -2.20 1.01 -7.88
CA ASP A 319 -3.47 0.58 -7.37
C ASP A 319 -4.57 1.54 -7.82
N GLN A 320 -5.61 1.02 -8.48
CA GLN A 320 -6.66 1.87 -9.02
C GLN A 320 -7.51 2.54 -7.93
N LEU A 321 -7.51 2.02 -6.70
CA LEU A 321 -8.31 2.55 -5.61
C LEU A 321 -7.52 3.49 -4.69
N THR A 322 -6.20 3.31 -4.60
CA THR A 322 -5.36 4.09 -3.66
C THR A 322 -4.26 4.90 -4.32
N GLY A 323 -3.90 4.60 -5.57
CA GLY A 323 -2.76 5.19 -6.26
C GLY A 323 -1.39 4.72 -5.75
N SER A 324 -1.37 3.77 -4.81
CA SER A 324 -0.12 3.17 -4.30
C SER A 324 0.56 2.32 -5.37
N TYR A 325 1.90 2.26 -5.36
CA TYR A 325 2.62 1.37 -6.27
C TYR A 325 2.42 -0.10 -5.87
N ILE A 326 2.18 -0.95 -6.86
CA ILE A 326 2.08 -2.41 -6.72
C ILE A 326 3.38 -3.01 -7.26
N PHE A 327 4.04 -3.80 -6.43
CA PHE A 327 5.21 -4.58 -6.79
C PHE A 327 4.85 -6.05 -6.78
N ASP A 328 5.14 -6.73 -7.89
CA ASP A 328 4.76 -8.13 -8.11
C ASP A 328 5.84 -9.15 -7.78
#